data_AF-A0A9P8I5T9-F1
#
_entry.id   AF-A0A9P8I5T9-F1
#
_cell.length_a   1.000
_cell.length_b   1.000
_cell.length_c   1.000
_cell.angle_alpha   90.00
_cell.angle_beta   90.00
_cell.angle_gamma   90.00
#
_symmetry.space_group_name_H-M   'P 1'
#
loop_
_entity.id
_entity.type
_entity.pdbx_description
1 polymer ?
#
loop_
_entity_poly.entity_id
_entity_poly.type
_entity_poly.pdbx_seq_one_letter_code
_entity_poly.pdbx_strand_id
1 'polypeptide(L)'
;MGSEAPRPKDYVSRVKRPSPWSLSLSVGLRLLDPLLQHAIMTRGLGSSLIRLCGAKTLPMVATTNTNALGLAPYQMAMFSLAVGATLSETFWILYILREEMLAGQAVSIAAFNTINNSLNTLLSMCVLTSAMDAYGDLESLLQSPALVFGTIIYVIGMLLQTVSELQRRSFKKDPANEGKPYGGGLFSVATHVNFGGYTLWRTGYAMASAGWGWAAVSNAWFIYDFTTRGMPVLENYSRQKVSPLRGYFAVFGRLA
;
A
#
# COMPACT_ATOMS: atom_id res chain seq x y z
N MET A 1 -24.71 28.39 18.95
CA MET A 1 -24.32 27.89 17.61
C MET A 1 -23.16 26.93 17.79
N GLY A 2 -23.44 25.62 17.82
CA GLY A 2 -22.36 24.62 17.89
C GLY A 2 -21.63 24.61 16.56
N SER A 3 -20.33 24.87 16.55
CA SER A 3 -19.51 24.68 15.35
C SER A 3 -19.60 23.21 14.95
N GLU A 4 -20.24 22.90 13.82
CA GLU A 4 -20.13 21.58 13.22
C GLU A 4 -18.64 21.30 13.03
N ALA A 5 -18.14 20.27 13.69
CA ALA A 5 -16.78 19.79 13.45
C ALA A 5 -16.62 19.53 11.94
N PRO A 6 -15.52 19.96 11.32
CA PRO A 6 -15.33 19.82 9.88
C PRO A 6 -15.47 18.35 9.48
N ARG A 7 -16.33 18.08 8.48
CA ARG A 7 -16.56 16.73 7.98
C ARG A 7 -15.24 16.13 7.49
N PRO A 8 -14.87 14.91 7.93
CA PRO A 8 -13.66 14.26 7.43
C PRO A 8 -13.73 14.09 5.92
N LYS A 9 -12.61 14.38 5.23
CA LYS A 9 -12.54 14.30 3.78
C LYS A 9 -12.49 12.84 3.34
N ASP A 10 -13.61 12.32 2.82
CA ASP A 10 -13.68 10.99 2.20
C ASP A 10 -13.20 11.07 0.75
N TYR A 11 -12.21 10.26 0.41
CA TYR A 11 -11.62 10.17 -0.93
C TYR A 11 -12.15 8.96 -1.71
N VAL A 12 -13.19 8.28 -1.23
CA VAL A 12 -13.79 7.09 -1.87
C VAL A 12 -15.27 7.35 -2.10
N SER A 13 -15.75 7.13 -3.34
CA SER A 13 -17.20 7.14 -3.58
C SER A 13 -17.82 5.89 -2.97
N ARG A 14 -18.95 6.05 -2.26
CA ARG A 14 -19.68 4.94 -1.62
C ARG A 14 -20.81 4.37 -2.47
N VAL A 15 -20.92 4.84 -3.72
CA VAL A 15 -21.92 4.37 -4.69
C VAL A 15 -21.50 2.99 -5.19
N LYS A 16 -22.34 1.97 -5.03
CA LYS A 16 -22.06 0.61 -5.51
C LYS A 16 -22.30 0.48 -7.03
N ARG A 17 -21.45 1.10 -7.85
CA ARG A 17 -21.51 1.00 -9.32
C ARG A 17 -20.10 0.92 -9.90
N PRO A 18 -19.71 -0.17 -10.60
CA PRO A 18 -18.44 -0.21 -11.31
C PRO A 18 -18.42 0.88 -12.39
N SER A 19 -17.32 1.63 -12.49
CA SER A 19 -17.08 2.55 -13.60
C SER A 19 -15.95 1.96 -14.47
N PRO A 20 -16.28 1.30 -15.61
CA PRO A 20 -15.28 0.61 -16.43
C PRO A 20 -14.14 1.51 -16.90
N TRP A 21 -14.43 2.79 -17.13
CA TRP A 21 -13.44 3.77 -17.53
C TRP A 21 -12.40 4.05 -16.45
N SER A 22 -12.83 4.33 -15.22
CA SER A 22 -11.91 4.63 -14.13
C SER A 22 -11.13 3.40 -13.66
N LEU A 23 -11.74 2.22 -13.73
CA LEU A 23 -11.06 0.94 -13.50
C LEU A 23 -9.94 0.74 -14.52
N SER A 24 -10.24 0.90 -15.81
CA SER A 24 -9.26 0.77 -16.90
C SER A 24 -8.13 1.79 -16.77
N LEU A 25 -8.46 3.05 -16.47
CA LEU A 25 -7.48 4.10 -16.20
C LEU A 25 -6.57 3.73 -15.02
N SER A 26 -7.14 3.27 -13.91
CA SER A 26 -6.38 2.91 -12.72
C SER A 26 -5.44 1.73 -12.98
N VAL A 27 -5.92 0.67 -13.64
CA VAL A 27 -5.09 -0.48 -14.03
C VAL A 27 -3.99 -0.05 -15.00
N GLY A 28 -4.31 0.74 -16.02
CA GLY A 28 -3.33 1.25 -16.98
C GLY A 28 -2.22 2.05 -16.27
N LEU A 29 -2.57 3.00 -15.41
CA LEU A 29 -1.59 3.78 -14.65
C LEU A 29 -0.75 2.91 -13.71
N ARG A 30 -1.34 1.89 -13.08
CA ARG A 30 -0.59 0.96 -12.23
C ARG A 30 0.37 0.09 -13.03
N LEU A 31 0.01 -0.37 -14.23
CA LEU A 31 0.88 -1.17 -15.08
C LEU A 31 2.07 -0.39 -15.66
N LEU A 32 1.97 0.94 -15.75
CA LEU A 32 3.10 1.80 -16.13
C LEU A 32 4.16 1.93 -15.02
N ASP A 33 3.79 1.68 -13.76
CA ASP A 33 4.67 1.89 -12.62
C ASP A 33 5.92 1.00 -12.65
N PRO A 34 5.86 -0.33 -12.85
CA PRO A 34 7.08 -1.15 -12.99
C PRO A 34 8.00 -0.68 -14.11
N LEU A 35 7.45 -0.21 -15.24
CA LEU A 35 8.26 0.33 -16.34
C LEU A 35 9.03 1.58 -15.91
N LEU A 36 8.38 2.46 -15.15
CA LEU A 36 9.04 3.62 -14.57
C LEU A 36 10.11 3.20 -13.56
N GLN A 37 9.82 2.28 -12.64
CA GLN A 37 10.79 1.82 -11.64
C GLN A 37 12.03 1.21 -12.29
N HIS A 38 11.84 0.39 -13.34
CA HIS A 38 12.94 -0.16 -14.14
C HIS A 38 13.76 0.95 -14.82
N ALA A 39 13.10 1.95 -15.41
CA ALA A 39 13.75 3.07 -16.05
C ALA A 39 14.57 3.93 -15.07
N ILE A 40 14.08 4.13 -13.84
CA ILE A 40 14.81 4.84 -12.78
C ILE A 40 16.14 4.12 -12.47
N MET A 41 16.12 2.79 -12.40
CA MET A 41 17.29 1.98 -12.08
C MET A 41 18.30 1.86 -13.22
N THR A 42 17.83 1.77 -14.47
CA THR A 42 18.69 1.38 -15.62
C THR A 42 19.06 2.52 -16.56
N ARG A 43 18.21 3.54 -16.72
CA ARG A 43 18.40 4.61 -17.73
C ARG A 43 19.13 5.83 -17.21
N GLY A 44 19.76 5.72 -16.03
CA GLY A 44 20.49 6.82 -15.41
C GLY A 44 19.61 7.95 -14.86
N LEU A 45 18.27 7.86 -14.96
CA LEU A 45 17.34 8.84 -14.39
C LEU A 45 17.52 8.96 -12.88
N GLY A 46 17.51 7.82 -12.17
CA GLY A 46 17.69 7.80 -10.72
C GLY A 46 19.07 8.31 -10.30
N SER A 47 20.13 7.89 -10.98
CA SER A 47 21.49 8.36 -10.69
C SER A 47 21.66 9.86 -10.89
N SER A 48 21.03 10.43 -11.92
CA SER A 48 21.08 11.87 -12.19
C SER A 48 20.37 12.67 -11.10
N LEU A 49 19.20 12.21 -10.66
CA LEU A 49 18.47 12.85 -9.55
C LEU A 49 19.25 12.79 -8.23
N ILE A 50 19.84 11.64 -7.91
CA ILE A 50 20.66 11.47 -6.69
C ILE A 50 21.87 12.41 -6.72
N ARG A 51 22.56 12.50 -7.87
CA ARG A 51 23.71 13.40 -8.04
C ARG A 51 23.31 14.88 -8.02
N LEU A 52 22.13 15.23 -8.54
CA LEU A 52 21.58 16.58 -8.46
C LEU A 52 21.37 17.02 -7.00
N CYS A 53 20.99 16.09 -6.13
CA CYS A 53 20.89 16.31 -4.69
C CYS A 53 22.26 16.29 -3.96
N GLY A 54 23.38 16.20 -4.68
CA GLY A 54 24.72 16.12 -4.10
C GLY A 54 25.08 14.77 -3.47
N ALA A 55 24.25 13.73 -3.66
CA ALA A 55 24.47 12.40 -3.11
C ALA A 55 25.17 11.46 -4.10
N LYS A 56 25.72 10.36 -3.57
CA LYS A 56 26.40 9.32 -4.36
C LYS A 56 25.51 8.10 -4.54
N THR A 57 25.61 7.49 -5.72
CA THR A 57 24.95 6.22 -6.01
C THR A 57 25.76 5.05 -5.50
N LEU A 58 25.08 3.96 -5.13
CA LEU A 58 25.73 2.72 -4.71
C LEU A 58 26.78 2.25 -5.72
N PRO A 59 27.97 1.82 -5.25
CA PRO A 59 28.96 1.23 -6.11
C PRO A 59 28.55 -0.19 -6.54
N MET A 60 29.07 -0.62 -7.68
CA MET A 60 28.95 -2.00 -8.15
C MET A 60 30.20 -2.78 -7.74
N VAL A 61 30.03 -3.96 -7.16
CA VAL A 61 31.13 -4.89 -6.89
C VAL A 61 31.49 -5.65 -8.18
N ALA A 62 32.75 -6.03 -8.36
CA ALA A 62 33.23 -6.68 -9.58
C ALA A 62 32.54 -8.03 -9.88
N THR A 63 32.02 -8.72 -8.86
CA THR A 63 31.32 -10.01 -8.97
C THR A 63 29.84 -9.87 -9.30
N THR A 64 29.34 -8.65 -9.46
CA THR A 64 27.91 -8.39 -9.63
C THR A 64 27.44 -8.76 -11.03
N ASN A 65 26.62 -9.80 -11.11
CA ASN A 65 25.97 -10.24 -12.33
C ASN A 65 24.60 -9.57 -12.50
N THR A 66 24.39 -8.89 -13.63
CA THR A 66 23.08 -8.36 -14.00
C THR A 66 22.26 -9.42 -14.73
N ASN A 67 20.95 -9.38 -14.54
CA ASN A 67 20.02 -10.29 -15.24
C ASN A 67 19.66 -9.78 -16.65
N ALA A 68 18.78 -10.49 -17.36
CA ALA A 68 18.31 -10.11 -18.71
C ALA A 68 17.60 -8.74 -18.77
N LEU A 69 17.13 -8.21 -17.62
CA LEU A 69 16.56 -6.87 -17.50
C LEU A 69 17.62 -5.80 -17.21
N GLY A 70 18.90 -6.17 -17.13
CA GLY A 70 20.00 -5.26 -16.79
C GLY A 70 20.00 -4.85 -15.31
N LEU A 71 19.34 -5.60 -14.43
CA LEU A 71 19.25 -5.30 -13.00
C LEU A 71 20.23 -6.18 -12.20
N ALA A 72 21.00 -5.56 -11.31
CA ALA A 72 21.75 -6.26 -10.27
C ALA A 72 20.80 -6.96 -9.28
N PRO A 73 21.26 -7.95 -8.49
CA PRO A 73 20.39 -8.73 -7.60
C PRO A 73 19.53 -7.87 -6.66
N TYR A 74 20.12 -6.85 -6.03
CA TYR A 74 19.38 -5.95 -5.16
C TYR A 74 18.35 -5.09 -5.91
N GLN A 75 18.70 -4.60 -7.09
CA GLN A 75 17.77 -3.87 -7.96
C GLN A 75 16.62 -4.76 -8.41
N MET A 76 16.89 -6.04 -8.68
CA MET A 76 15.86 -7.03 -9.00
C MET A 76 14.93 -7.28 -7.81
N ALA A 77 15.45 -7.29 -6.58
CA ALA A 77 14.61 -7.35 -5.38
C ALA A 77 13.68 -6.13 -5.29
N MET A 78 14.20 -4.91 -5.44
CA MET A 78 13.39 -3.69 -5.44
C MET A 78 12.34 -3.67 -6.55
N PHE A 79 12.74 -4.07 -7.76
CA PHE A 79 11.83 -4.20 -8.90
C PHE A 79 10.71 -5.21 -8.63
N SER A 80 11.04 -6.34 -7.99
CA SER A 80 10.06 -7.38 -7.61
C SER A 80 9.06 -6.86 -6.57
N LEU A 81 9.50 -6.08 -5.58
CA LEU A 81 8.62 -5.43 -4.61
C LEU A 81 7.70 -4.39 -5.28
N ALA A 82 8.21 -3.63 -6.25
CA ALA A 82 7.37 -2.71 -7.03
C ALA A 82 6.31 -3.46 -7.85
N VAL A 83 6.69 -4.55 -8.52
CA VAL A 83 5.78 -5.41 -9.29
C VAL A 83 4.73 -6.03 -8.38
N GLY A 84 5.12 -6.57 -7.22
CA GLY A 84 4.19 -7.14 -6.24
C GLY A 84 3.16 -6.12 -5.74
N ALA A 85 3.58 -4.87 -5.51
CA ALA A 85 2.68 -3.79 -5.11
C ALA A 85 1.71 -3.42 -6.24
N THR A 86 2.17 -3.40 -7.49
CA THR A 86 1.33 -3.23 -8.68
C THR A 86 0.31 -4.35 -8.80
N LEU A 87 0.72 -5.61 -8.72
CA LEU A 87 -0.18 -6.76 -8.85
C LEU A 87 -1.23 -6.78 -7.73
N SER A 88 -0.84 -6.51 -6.49
CA SER A 88 -1.76 -6.48 -5.35
C SER A 88 -2.82 -5.38 -5.50
N GLU A 89 -2.42 -4.19 -5.94
CA GLU A 89 -3.36 -3.08 -6.17
C GLU A 89 -4.27 -3.36 -7.36
N THR A 90 -3.72 -3.87 -8.48
CA THR A 90 -4.51 -4.26 -9.65
C THR A 90 -5.49 -5.38 -9.30
N PHE A 91 -5.10 -6.34 -8.48
CA PHE A 91 -6.00 -7.37 -7.95
C PHE A 91 -7.11 -6.75 -7.10
N TRP A 92 -6.78 -5.80 -6.23
CA TRP A 92 -7.77 -5.13 -5.39
C TRP A 92 -8.80 -4.35 -6.23
N ILE A 93 -8.35 -3.59 -7.23
CA ILE A 93 -9.20 -2.86 -8.18
C ILE A 93 -10.06 -3.82 -9.01
N LEU A 94 -9.40 -4.87 -9.54
CA LEU A 94 -9.93 -5.99 -10.30
C LEU A 94 -11.11 -6.69 -9.66
N TYR A 95 -10.81 -7.15 -8.44
CA TYR A 95 -11.55 -8.19 -7.79
C TYR A 95 -12.27 -7.63 -6.58
N ILE A 96 -11.60 -6.90 -5.69
CA ILE A 96 -12.17 -6.54 -4.39
C ILE A 96 -13.11 -5.32 -4.48
N LEU A 97 -12.74 -4.30 -5.23
CA LEU A 97 -13.47 -3.05 -5.35
C LEU A 97 -14.88 -3.28 -5.94
N ARG A 98 -15.91 -2.87 -5.19
CA ARG A 98 -17.33 -2.94 -5.62
C ARG A 98 -17.98 -1.55 -5.71
N GLU A 99 -17.28 -0.54 -5.22
CA GLU A 99 -17.74 0.84 -5.20
C GLU A 99 -17.22 1.56 -6.45
N GLU A 100 -17.90 2.63 -6.83
CA GLU A 100 -17.47 3.50 -7.92
C GLU A 100 -16.14 4.14 -7.54
N MET A 101 -15.20 4.14 -8.47
CA MET A 101 -13.98 4.94 -8.35
C MET A 101 -14.09 6.10 -9.31
N LEU A 102 -13.96 7.32 -8.82
CA LEU A 102 -13.91 8.50 -9.69
C LEU A 102 -12.56 8.54 -10.41
N ALA A 103 -12.51 9.05 -11.64
CA ALA A 103 -11.27 9.12 -12.41
C ALA A 103 -10.16 9.91 -11.69
N GLY A 104 -10.51 11.00 -11.00
CA GLY A 104 -9.57 11.76 -10.17
C GLY A 104 -9.02 10.96 -8.98
N GLN A 105 -9.83 10.06 -8.40
CA GLN A 105 -9.37 9.16 -7.33
C GLN A 105 -8.40 8.11 -7.89
N ALA A 106 -8.72 7.53 -9.05
CA ALA A 106 -7.84 6.58 -9.75
C ALA A 106 -6.45 7.17 -10.02
N VAL A 107 -6.39 8.40 -10.57
CA VAL A 107 -5.14 9.11 -10.82
C VAL A 107 -4.39 9.40 -9.52
N SER A 108 -5.08 9.88 -8.50
CA SER A 108 -4.46 10.23 -7.21
C SER A 108 -3.87 9.01 -6.51
N ILE A 109 -4.59 7.89 -6.49
CA ILE A 109 -4.12 6.62 -5.90
C ILE A 109 -2.91 6.09 -6.68
N ALA A 110 -2.98 6.08 -8.01
CA ALA A 110 -1.87 5.63 -8.84
C ALA A 110 -0.62 6.50 -8.65
N ALA A 111 -0.78 7.82 -8.68
CA ALA A 111 0.31 8.77 -8.46
C ALA A 111 0.94 8.60 -7.06
N PHE A 112 0.12 8.47 -6.01
CA PHE A 112 0.61 8.21 -4.66
C PHE A 112 1.44 6.93 -4.59
N ASN A 113 0.93 5.84 -5.17
CA ASN A 113 1.65 4.56 -5.22
C ASN A 113 2.99 4.69 -5.95
N THR A 114 2.98 5.30 -7.13
CA THR A 114 4.17 5.50 -7.95
C THR A 114 5.20 6.39 -7.27
N ILE A 115 4.78 7.46 -6.59
CA ILE A 115 5.69 8.32 -5.82
C ILE A 115 6.36 7.52 -4.71
N ASN A 116 5.60 6.76 -3.92
CA ASN A 116 6.18 5.96 -2.82
C ASN A 116 7.15 4.89 -3.34
N ASN A 117 6.80 4.21 -4.44
CA ASN A 117 7.67 3.21 -5.06
C ASN A 117 8.95 3.87 -5.62
N SER A 118 8.81 5.02 -6.28
CA SER A 118 9.97 5.79 -6.77
C SER A 118 10.87 6.30 -5.66
N LEU A 119 10.31 6.73 -4.51
CA LEU A 119 11.10 7.09 -3.34
C LEU A 119 11.90 5.89 -2.82
N ASN A 120 11.26 4.72 -2.67
CA ASN A 120 11.96 3.50 -2.29
C ASN A 120 13.07 3.14 -3.28
N THR A 121 12.79 3.18 -4.59
CA THR A 121 13.79 2.94 -5.63
C THR A 121 14.96 3.92 -5.52
N LEU A 122 14.71 5.22 -5.45
CA LEU A 122 15.77 6.24 -5.38
C LEU A 122 16.61 6.12 -4.11
N LEU A 123 15.97 5.91 -2.96
CA LEU A 123 16.67 5.74 -1.69
C LEU A 123 17.47 4.44 -1.64
N SER A 124 16.98 3.37 -2.28
CA SER A 124 17.75 2.13 -2.44
C SER A 124 19.00 2.29 -3.28
N MET A 125 19.02 3.26 -4.20
CA MET A 125 20.18 3.50 -5.07
C MET A 125 21.21 4.45 -4.45
N CYS A 126 20.88 5.12 -3.34
CA CYS A 126 21.71 6.15 -2.70
C CYS A 126 22.55 5.56 -1.57
N VAL A 127 23.86 5.85 -1.55
CA VAL A 127 24.80 5.32 -0.55
C VAL A 127 24.41 5.69 0.89
N LEU A 128 23.82 6.86 1.09
CA LEU A 128 23.48 7.35 2.44
C LEU A 128 22.24 6.68 3.03
N THR A 129 21.39 6.10 2.20
CA THR A 129 20.06 5.64 2.62
C THR A 129 19.81 4.18 2.35
N SER A 130 20.51 3.57 1.40
CA SER A 130 20.31 2.18 1.00
C SER A 130 20.37 1.18 2.17
N ALA A 131 19.60 0.10 2.08
CA ALA A 131 19.70 -1.06 2.98
C ALA A 131 20.96 -1.93 2.74
N MET A 132 21.78 -1.59 1.76
CA MET A 132 23.02 -2.27 1.36
C MET A 132 24.15 -1.27 1.11
N ASP A 133 25.40 -1.69 1.31
CA ASP A 133 26.59 -0.84 1.10
C ASP A 133 27.07 -0.80 -0.36
N ALA A 134 26.77 -1.84 -1.15
CA ALA A 134 27.08 -1.94 -2.57
C ALA A 134 26.14 -2.92 -3.27
N TYR A 135 26.06 -2.83 -4.60
CA TYR A 135 25.44 -3.90 -5.39
C TYR A 135 26.40 -5.09 -5.43
N GLY A 136 26.06 -6.16 -4.72
CA GLY A 136 26.80 -7.42 -4.68
C GLY A 136 26.05 -8.57 -5.36
N ASP A 137 26.46 -9.79 -5.02
CA ASP A 137 25.86 -11.03 -5.48
C ASP A 137 24.58 -11.41 -4.70
N LEU A 138 24.03 -12.58 -4.97
CA LEU A 138 22.82 -13.06 -4.30
C LEU A 138 23.04 -13.32 -2.80
N GLU A 139 24.24 -13.77 -2.41
CA GLU A 139 24.56 -14.04 -1.01
C GLU A 139 24.53 -12.75 -0.17
N SER A 140 25.03 -11.65 -0.73
CA SER A 140 24.99 -10.34 -0.09
C SER A 140 23.57 -9.85 0.25
N LEU A 141 22.54 -10.31 -0.49
CA LEU A 141 21.15 -9.96 -0.18
C LEU A 141 20.69 -10.59 1.13
N LEU A 142 21.04 -11.86 1.35
CA LEU A 142 20.64 -12.61 2.55
C LEU A 142 21.37 -12.11 3.80
N GLN A 143 22.54 -11.50 3.61
CA GLN A 143 23.33 -10.91 4.69
C GLN A 143 22.80 -9.55 5.14
N SER A 144 21.98 -8.84 4.33
CA SER A 144 21.35 -7.59 4.75
C SER A 144 20.12 -7.86 5.62
N PRO A 145 20.17 -7.59 6.94
CA PRO A 145 19.04 -7.87 7.82
C PRO A 145 17.83 -7.00 7.46
N ALA A 146 18.06 -5.74 7.09
CA ALA A 146 16.99 -4.83 6.70
C ALA A 146 16.27 -5.31 5.43
N LEU A 147 17.00 -5.82 4.43
CA LEU A 147 16.40 -6.41 3.24
C LEU A 147 15.55 -7.64 3.57
N VAL A 148 16.08 -8.56 4.37
CA VAL A 148 15.39 -9.79 4.76
C VAL A 148 14.14 -9.50 5.59
N PHE A 149 14.28 -8.77 6.70
CA PHE A 149 13.14 -8.42 7.56
C PHE A 149 12.13 -7.54 6.82
N GLY A 150 12.59 -6.56 6.05
CA GLY A 150 11.72 -5.71 5.25
C GLY A 150 10.89 -6.51 4.25
N THR A 151 11.51 -7.46 3.54
CA THR A 151 10.82 -8.35 2.60
C THR A 151 9.80 -9.25 3.30
N ILE A 152 10.13 -9.80 4.46
CA ILE A 152 9.19 -10.63 5.25
C ILE A 152 7.98 -9.80 5.69
N ILE A 153 8.21 -8.62 6.27
CA ILE A 153 7.15 -7.69 6.70
C ILE A 153 6.29 -7.27 5.50
N TYR A 154 6.92 -7.02 4.35
CA TYR A 154 6.26 -6.72 3.09
C TYR A 154 5.25 -7.81 2.69
N VAL A 155 5.71 -9.06 2.63
CA VAL A 155 4.86 -10.20 2.26
C VAL A 155 3.73 -10.40 3.27
N ILE A 156 4.04 -10.39 4.57
CA ILE A 156 3.03 -10.55 5.63
C ILE A 156 1.97 -9.44 5.55
N GLY A 157 2.39 -8.19 5.38
CA GLY A 157 1.48 -7.05 5.26
C GLY A 157 0.53 -7.19 4.07
N MET A 158 1.05 -7.58 2.90
CA MET A 158 0.23 -7.82 1.71
C MET A 158 -0.77 -8.97 1.91
N LEU A 159 -0.35 -10.05 2.57
CA LEU A 159 -1.22 -11.18 2.88
C LEU A 159 -2.34 -10.76 3.84
N LEU A 160 -2.01 -10.06 4.93
CA LEU A 160 -3.00 -9.56 5.89
C LEU A 160 -4.02 -8.63 5.21
N GLN A 161 -3.55 -7.71 4.37
CA GLN A 161 -4.43 -6.82 3.62
C GLN A 161 -5.35 -7.61 2.69
N THR A 162 -4.78 -8.50 1.88
CA THR A 162 -5.53 -9.25 0.86
C THR A 162 -6.53 -10.22 1.48
N VAL A 163 -6.09 -11.03 2.45
CA VAL A 163 -6.93 -12.05 3.08
C VAL A 163 -8.07 -11.41 3.86
N SER A 164 -7.81 -10.32 4.60
CA SER A 164 -8.89 -9.63 5.33
C SER A 164 -9.95 -9.08 4.39
N GLU A 165 -9.56 -8.49 3.27
CA GLU A 165 -10.50 -8.00 2.26
C GLU A 165 -11.29 -9.12 1.58
N LEU A 166 -10.66 -10.26 1.28
CA LEU A 166 -11.34 -11.42 0.72
C LEU A 166 -12.37 -12.00 1.69
N GLN A 167 -12.01 -12.15 2.97
CA GLN A 167 -12.93 -12.56 4.03
C GLN A 167 -14.17 -11.64 4.09
N ARG A 168 -13.93 -10.33 4.11
CA ARG A 168 -14.99 -9.31 4.13
C ARG A 168 -15.84 -9.33 2.87
N ARG A 169 -15.22 -9.53 1.70
CA ARG A 169 -15.92 -9.59 0.42
C ARG A 169 -16.81 -10.82 0.31
N SER A 170 -16.36 -11.97 0.80
CA SER A 170 -17.14 -13.21 0.83
C SER A 170 -18.37 -13.06 1.72
N PHE A 171 -18.21 -12.49 2.92
CA PHE A 171 -19.34 -12.19 3.81
C PHE A 171 -20.38 -11.27 3.15
N LYS A 172 -19.92 -10.18 2.51
CA LYS A 172 -20.79 -9.21 1.83
C LYS A 172 -21.39 -9.70 0.51
N LYS A 173 -21.00 -10.89 0.01
CA LYS A 173 -21.58 -11.47 -1.20
C LYS A 173 -22.98 -12.05 -0.95
N ASP A 174 -23.24 -12.49 0.28
CA ASP A 174 -24.52 -13.05 0.69
C ASP A 174 -25.57 -11.93 0.89
N PRO A 175 -26.71 -11.96 0.17
CA PRO A 175 -27.80 -11.01 0.37
C PRO A 175 -28.32 -10.95 1.82
N ALA A 176 -28.26 -12.05 2.57
CA ALA A 176 -28.68 -12.09 3.97
C ALA A 176 -27.78 -11.23 4.89
N ASN A 177 -26.60 -10.83 4.41
CA ASN A 177 -25.66 -9.97 5.13
C ASN A 177 -25.72 -8.50 4.68
N GLU A 178 -26.70 -8.13 3.86
CA GLU A 178 -26.88 -6.74 3.45
C GLU A 178 -27.07 -5.82 4.67
N GLY A 179 -26.33 -4.70 4.68
CA GLY A 179 -26.32 -3.74 5.78
C GLY A 179 -25.54 -4.17 7.03
N LYS A 180 -25.17 -5.45 7.19
CA LYS A 180 -24.48 -5.95 8.38
C LYS A 180 -22.96 -5.64 8.35
N PRO A 181 -22.36 -5.23 9.48
CA PRO A 181 -20.91 -5.10 9.58
C PRO A 181 -20.25 -6.49 9.61
N TYR A 182 -19.07 -6.62 9.01
CA TYR A 182 -18.26 -7.83 9.10
C TYR A 182 -17.29 -7.72 10.28
N GLY A 183 -17.31 -8.70 11.18
CA GLY A 183 -16.41 -8.79 12.33
C GLY A 183 -15.79 -10.18 12.55
N GLY A 184 -15.92 -11.08 11.57
CA GLY A 184 -15.35 -12.43 11.66
C GLY A 184 -13.91 -12.50 11.15
N GLY A 185 -13.30 -13.68 11.22
CA GLY A 185 -11.95 -13.92 10.69
C GLY A 185 -10.92 -12.97 11.31
N LEU A 186 -10.08 -12.37 10.48
CA LEU A 186 -9.06 -11.42 10.96
C LEU A 186 -9.68 -10.18 11.62
N PHE A 187 -10.89 -9.76 11.21
CA PHE A 187 -11.57 -8.62 11.81
C PHE A 187 -12.06 -8.88 13.24
N SER A 188 -12.04 -10.13 13.71
CA SER A 188 -12.29 -10.44 15.13
C SER A 188 -11.10 -10.08 16.03
N VAL A 189 -9.90 -9.98 15.45
CA VAL A 189 -8.65 -9.65 16.17
C VAL A 189 -8.40 -8.14 16.16
N ALA A 190 -8.63 -7.48 15.02
CA ALA A 190 -8.48 -6.03 14.91
C ALA A 190 -9.50 -5.40 13.96
N THR A 191 -10.04 -4.24 14.34
CA THR A 191 -11.08 -3.52 13.58
C THR A 191 -10.60 -3.06 12.19
N HIS A 192 -9.30 -2.84 12.03
CA HIS A 192 -8.69 -2.26 10.83
C HIS A 192 -7.52 -3.10 10.29
N VAL A 193 -7.70 -4.42 10.23
CA VAL A 193 -6.64 -5.35 9.75
C VAL A 193 -6.14 -4.98 8.37
N ASN A 194 -7.04 -4.60 7.46
CA ASN A 194 -6.69 -4.22 6.10
C ASN A 194 -5.70 -3.05 6.05
N PHE A 195 -5.93 -2.04 6.90
CA PHE A 195 -5.06 -0.89 7.04
C PHE A 195 -3.74 -1.27 7.75
N GLY A 196 -3.80 -2.11 8.77
CA GLY A 196 -2.61 -2.65 9.43
C GLY A 196 -1.71 -3.39 8.42
N GLY A 197 -2.30 -4.25 7.59
CA GLY A 197 -1.60 -4.93 6.49
C GLY A 197 -1.00 -3.94 5.49
N TYR A 198 -1.75 -2.90 5.11
CA TYR A 198 -1.27 -1.84 4.20
C TYR A 198 -0.03 -1.11 4.76
N THR A 199 -0.10 -0.71 6.03
CA THR A 199 1.00 -0.04 6.74
C THR A 199 2.22 -0.94 6.85
N LEU A 200 2.00 -2.21 7.20
CA LEU A 200 3.08 -3.18 7.32
C LEU A 200 3.79 -3.34 5.98
N TRP A 201 3.08 -3.57 4.87
CA TRP A 201 3.81 -3.80 3.63
C TRP A 201 4.52 -2.57 3.11
N ARG A 202 3.95 -1.37 3.29
CA ARG A 202 4.63 -0.11 2.98
C ARG A 202 5.92 0.06 3.79
N THR A 203 5.85 -0.22 5.09
CA THR A 203 6.99 -0.18 6.01
C THR A 203 8.04 -1.22 5.65
N GLY A 204 7.62 -2.45 5.32
CA GLY A 204 8.50 -3.53 4.89
C GLY A 204 9.23 -3.18 3.59
N TYR A 205 8.54 -2.59 2.62
CA TYR A 205 9.19 -2.11 1.39
C TYR A 205 10.22 -1.01 1.71
N ALA A 206 9.84 -0.01 2.51
CA ALA A 206 10.75 1.04 2.94
C ALA A 206 12.00 0.50 3.68
N MET A 207 11.81 -0.51 4.52
CA MET A 207 12.91 -1.18 5.22
C MET A 207 13.83 -1.94 4.26
N ALA A 208 13.23 -2.67 3.32
CA ALA A 208 13.97 -3.45 2.34
C ALA A 208 14.77 -2.57 1.38
N SER A 209 14.30 -1.35 1.12
CA SER A 209 14.93 -0.39 0.20
C SER A 209 15.97 0.50 0.87
N ALA A 210 15.67 1.03 2.05
CA ALA A 210 16.47 2.10 2.64
C ALA A 210 16.65 1.96 4.17
N GLY A 211 16.60 0.72 4.64
CA GLY A 211 16.95 0.37 6.01
C GLY A 211 15.94 0.84 7.05
N TRP A 212 16.33 0.67 8.32
CA TRP A 212 15.48 0.91 9.48
C TRP A 212 15.02 2.36 9.62
N GLY A 213 15.87 3.33 9.25
CA GLY A 213 15.55 4.75 9.33
C GLY A 213 14.38 5.12 8.43
N TRP A 214 14.44 4.74 7.16
CA TRP A 214 13.34 4.99 6.22
C TRP A 214 12.08 4.19 6.58
N ALA A 215 12.25 2.97 7.09
CA ALA A 215 11.13 2.18 7.61
C ALA A 215 10.36 2.92 8.72
N ALA A 216 11.07 3.51 9.68
CA ALA A 216 10.47 4.25 10.79
C ALA A 216 9.70 5.49 10.28
N VAL A 217 10.28 6.25 9.34
CA VAL A 217 9.63 7.41 8.71
C VAL A 217 8.38 7.00 7.95
N SER A 218 8.48 5.95 7.13
CA SER A 218 7.35 5.41 6.36
C SER A 218 6.22 4.96 7.28
N ASN A 219 6.55 4.17 8.32
CA ASN A 219 5.58 3.69 9.29
C ASN A 219 4.88 4.83 10.03
N ALA A 220 5.64 5.82 10.52
CA ALA A 220 5.10 6.98 11.21
C ALA A 220 4.14 7.77 10.32
N TRP A 221 4.48 7.97 9.04
CA TRP A 221 3.62 8.63 8.07
C TRP A 221 2.30 7.88 7.88
N PHE A 222 2.32 6.57 7.64
CA PHE A 222 1.09 5.80 7.41
C PHE A 222 0.21 5.72 8.66
N ILE A 223 0.80 5.53 9.85
CA ILE A 223 0.05 5.56 11.11
C ILE A 223 -0.60 6.93 11.33
N TYR A 224 0.14 8.02 11.12
CA TYR A 224 -0.40 9.37 11.24
C TYR A 224 -1.56 9.60 10.27
N ASP A 225 -1.38 9.23 9.00
CA ASP A 225 -2.38 9.37 7.96
C ASP A 225 -3.70 8.67 8.31
N PHE A 226 -3.59 7.47 8.86
CA PHE A 226 -4.73 6.68 9.23
C PHE A 226 -5.44 7.16 10.48
N THR A 227 -4.70 7.49 11.53
CA THR A 227 -5.28 7.96 12.77
C THR A 227 -5.96 9.32 12.60
N THR A 228 -5.44 10.18 11.73
CA THR A 228 -5.99 11.53 11.52
C THR A 228 -7.06 11.59 10.43
N ARG A 229 -6.98 10.77 9.38
CA ARG A 229 -7.94 10.79 8.26
C ARG A 229 -8.74 9.50 8.13
N GLY A 230 -8.07 8.35 8.18
CA GLY A 230 -8.68 7.04 7.92
C GLY A 230 -9.72 6.63 8.96
N MET A 231 -9.34 6.64 10.24
CA MET A 231 -10.21 6.24 11.36
C MET A 231 -11.47 7.13 11.46
N PRO A 232 -11.39 8.48 11.45
CA PRO A 232 -12.59 9.31 11.56
C PRO A 232 -13.61 9.08 10.43
N VAL A 233 -13.13 8.84 9.20
CA VAL A 233 -14.01 8.51 8.05
C VAL A 233 -14.71 7.17 8.27
N LEU A 234 -13.97 6.14 8.69
CA LEU A 234 -14.51 4.79 8.90
C LEU A 234 -15.48 4.71 10.08
N GLU A 235 -15.18 5.43 11.17
CA GLU A 235 -16.06 5.53 12.33
C GLU A 235 -17.36 6.24 11.98
N ASN A 236 -17.30 7.36 11.28
CA ASN A 236 -18.50 8.08 10.83
C ASN A 236 -19.37 7.23 9.91
N TYR A 237 -18.76 6.51 8.96
CA TYR A 237 -19.48 5.60 8.08
C TYR A 237 -20.15 4.45 8.85
N SER A 238 -19.42 3.83 9.78
CA SER A 238 -19.95 2.74 10.59
C SER A 238 -21.09 3.23 11.50
N ARG A 239 -20.93 4.39 12.13
CA ARG A 239 -21.98 5.04 12.93
C ARG A 239 -23.22 5.34 12.09
N GLN A 240 -23.09 5.87 10.88
CA GLN A 240 -24.22 6.16 10.00
C GLN A 240 -24.97 4.90 9.55
N LYS A 241 -24.30 3.76 9.40
CA LYS A 241 -24.94 2.48 9.06
C LYS A 241 -25.58 1.77 10.25
N VAL A 242 -24.98 1.87 11.44
CA VAL A 242 -25.47 1.20 12.65
C VAL A 242 -26.51 2.06 13.40
N SER A 243 -26.46 3.39 13.28
CA SER A 243 -27.45 4.31 13.86
C SER A 243 -28.91 3.97 13.49
N PRO A 244 -29.26 3.69 12.22
CA PRO A 244 -30.59 3.22 11.83
C PRO A 244 -30.98 1.87 12.48
N LEU A 245 -30.01 1.00 12.74
CA LEU A 245 -30.25 -0.29 13.41
C LEU A 245 -30.46 -0.12 14.92
N ARG A 246 -29.88 0.92 15.53
CA ARG A 246 -30.10 1.25 16.94
C ARG A 246 -31.55 1.70 17.21
N GLY A 247 -32.20 2.33 16.23
CA GLY A 247 -33.64 2.62 16.26
C GLY A 247 -34.51 1.35 16.21
N TYR A 248 -34.09 0.34 15.44
CA TYR A 248 -34.78 -0.95 15.37
C TYR A 248 -34.65 -1.78 16.66
N PHE A 249 -33.48 -1.75 17.32
CA PHE A 249 -33.30 -2.42 18.62
C PHE A 249 -33.90 -1.64 19.81
N ALA A 250 -34.08 -0.32 19.69
CA ALA A 250 -34.78 0.47 20.70
C ALA A 250 -36.31 0.27 20.71
N VAL A 251 -36.90 -0.23 19.61
CA VAL A 251 -38.33 -0.57 19.52
C VAL A 251 -38.63 -1.99 20.06
N PHE A 252 -37.64 -2.89 20.07
CA PHE A 252 -37.81 -4.27 20.59
C PHE A 252 -37.18 -4.53 21.96
N GLY A 253 -36.46 -3.57 22.55
CA GLY A 253 -35.81 -3.69 23.87
C GLY A 253 -36.66 -3.26 25.07
N ARG A 254 -37.99 -3.42 25.02
CA ARG A 254 -38.91 -3.15 26.15
C ARG A 254 -39.72 -4.37 26.62
N LEU A 255 -39.35 -5.58 26.21
CA LEU A 255 -39.92 -6.83 26.74
C LEU A 255 -38.83 -7.90 26.87
N ALA A 256 -38.06 -7.83 27.95
CA ALA A 256 -37.51 -8.94 28.74
C ALA A 256 -36.57 -8.36 29.81
#